data_AF-A0A6I3LJ92-F1
#
_entry.id   AF-A0A6I3LJ92-F1
#
_cell.length_a   1.000
_cell.length_b   1.000
_cell.length_c   1.000
_cell.angle_alpha   90.00
_cell.angle_beta   90.00
_cell.angle_gamma   90.00
#
_symmetry.space_group_name_H-M   'P 1'
#
loop_
_entity.id
_entity.type
_entity.pdbx_description
1 polymer ?
#
loop_
_entity_poly.entity_id
_entity_poly.type
_entity_poly.pdbx_seq_one_letter_code
_entity_poly.pdbx_strand_id
1 'polypeptide(L)'
;MRKQYTSLEEINSDLKILEVKREIHYQKIFQSVDDIKEELSPDRLVKNTVGSIANFVKSSGSLQAFVITTVLKYLFKKRRQ
;
A
#
# COMPACT_ATOMS: atom_id res chain seq x y z
N MET A 1 -15.36 -27.20 -15.89
CA MET A 1 -15.14 -28.23 -16.94
C MET A 1 -13.65 -28.55 -16.99
N ARG A 2 -13.26 -29.84 -17.02
CA ARG A 2 -11.86 -30.22 -17.28
C ARG A 2 -11.59 -30.02 -18.77
N LYS A 3 -10.48 -29.35 -19.11
CA LYS A 3 -10.02 -29.23 -20.50
C LYS A 3 -9.63 -30.64 -20.97
N GLN A 4 -10.23 -31.11 -22.06
CA GLN A 4 -9.80 -32.34 -22.72
C GLN A 4 -8.83 -31.93 -23.83
N TYR A 5 -7.60 -32.44 -23.76
CA TYR A 5 -6.58 -32.17 -24.76
C TYR A 5 -6.70 -33.16 -25.90
N THR A 6 -6.59 -32.64 -27.11
CA THR A 6 -6.73 -33.44 -28.34
C THR A 6 -5.38 -33.92 -28.87
N SER A 7 -4.28 -33.25 -28.48
CA SER A 7 -2.91 -33.64 -28.86
C SER A 7 -1.88 -33.30 -27.78
N LEU A 8 -0.71 -33.93 -27.87
CA LEU A 8 0.42 -33.63 -26.98
C LEU A 8 1.03 -32.25 -27.26
N GLU A 9 0.97 -31.76 -28.51
CA GLU A 9 1.40 -30.40 -28.85
C GLU A 9 0.57 -29.32 -28.14
N GLU A 10 -0.73 -29.57 -27.96
CA GLU A 10 -1.64 -28.67 -27.24
C GLU A 10 -1.22 -28.56 -25.75
N ILE A 11 -0.91 -29.71 -25.13
CA ILE A 11 -0.43 -29.77 -23.75
C ILE A 11 0.89 -29.00 -23.58
N ASN A 12 1.86 -29.21 -24.48
CA ASN A 12 3.15 -28.52 -24.42
C ASN A 12 3.02 -27.01 -24.59
N SER A 13 2.11 -26.56 -25.47
CA SER A 13 1.84 -25.14 -25.67
C SER A 13 1.23 -24.50 -24.42
N ASP A 14 0.26 -25.16 -23.79
CA ASP A 14 -0.34 -24.70 -22.54
C ASP A 14 0.66 -24.72 -21.38
N LEU A 15 1.54 -25.72 -21.29
CA LEU A 15 2.61 -25.77 -20.30
C LEU A 15 3.59 -24.61 -20.47
N LYS A 16 3.92 -24.25 -21.71
CA LYS A 16 4.79 -23.10 -22.01
C LYS A 16 4.13 -21.77 -21.62
N ILE A 17 2.82 -21.64 -21.85
CA ILE A 17 2.05 -20.48 -21.38
C ILE A 17 2.03 -20.44 -19.85
N LEU A 18 1.85 -21.57 -19.19
CA LEU A 18 1.83 -21.67 -17.73
C LEU A 18 3.18 -21.25 -17.13
N GLU A 19 4.28 -21.65 -17.77
CA GLU A 19 5.63 -21.25 -17.40
C GLU A 19 5.85 -19.74 -17.51
N VAL A 20 5.51 -19.13 -18.64
CA VAL A 20 5.62 -17.68 -18.82
C VAL A 20 4.74 -16.93 -17.81
N LYS A 21 3.50 -17.39 -17.59
CA LYS A 21 2.61 -16.79 -16.57
C LYS A 21 3.22 -16.88 -15.18
N ARG A 22 3.79 -18.03 -14.81
CA ARG A 22 4.46 -18.24 -13.53
C ARG A 22 5.60 -17.23 -13.36
N GLU A 23 6.43 -17.04 -14.37
CA GLU A 23 7.53 -16.07 -14.32
C GLU A 23 7.04 -14.63 -14.15
N ILE A 24 6.01 -14.22 -14.91
CA ILE A 24 5.38 -12.90 -14.76
C ILE A 24 4.83 -12.72 -13.34
N HIS A 25 4.18 -13.74 -12.78
CA HIS A 25 3.66 -13.69 -11.41
C HIS A 25 4.78 -13.55 -10.38
N TYR A 26 5.89 -14.26 -10.53
CA TYR A 26 7.06 -14.11 -9.67
C TYR A 26 7.63 -12.69 -9.72
N GLN A 27 7.81 -12.14 -10.92
CA GLN A 27 8.30 -10.78 -11.10
C GLN A 27 7.36 -9.74 -10.47
N LYS A 28 6.04 -9.90 -10.64
CA LYS A 28 5.05 -9.03 -10.00
C LYS A 28 5.13 -9.08 -8.48
N ILE A 29 5.23 -10.27 -7.88
CA ILE A 29 5.35 -10.40 -6.43
C ILE A 29 6.63 -9.73 -5.93
N PHE A 30 7.75 -9.95 -6.62
CA PHE A 30 9.03 -9.33 -6.26
C PHE A 30 8.94 -7.80 -6.31
N GLN A 31 8.40 -7.26 -7.41
CA GLN A 31 8.18 -5.83 -7.58
C GLN A 31 7.23 -5.27 -6.51
N SER A 32 6.10 -5.93 -6.26
CA SER A 32 5.15 -5.50 -5.22
C SER A 32 5.76 -5.51 -3.82
N VAL A 33 6.66 -6.45 -3.52
CA VAL A 33 7.36 -6.47 -2.22
C VAL A 33 8.30 -5.29 -2.08
N ASP A 34 9.01 -4.90 -3.15
CA ASP A 34 9.90 -3.74 -3.12
C ASP A 34 9.11 -2.42 -3.07
N ASP A 35 7.99 -2.33 -3.79
CA ASP A 35 7.06 -1.20 -3.71
C ASP A 35 6.50 -1.05 -2.28
N ILE A 36 6.07 -2.16 -1.65
CA ILE A 36 5.56 -2.16 -0.27
C ILE A 36 6.67 -1.76 0.71
N LYS A 37 7.92 -2.19 0.53
CA LYS A 37 9.04 -1.74 1.39
C LYS A 37 9.29 -0.25 1.25
N GLU A 38 9.19 0.29 0.04
CA GLU A 38 9.34 1.72 -0.21
C GLU A 38 8.19 2.52 0.40
N GLU A 39 6.95 2.04 0.30
CA GLU A 39 5.76 2.67 0.90
C GLU A 39 5.74 2.56 2.42
N LEU A 40 6.16 1.43 2.99
CA LEU A 40 6.26 1.21 4.44
C LEU A 40 7.55 1.78 5.03
N SER A 41 8.42 2.39 4.22
CA SER A 41 9.62 3.04 4.72
C SER A 41 9.24 4.14 5.72
N PRO A 42 9.84 4.17 6.93
CA PRO A 42 9.47 5.09 8.00
C PRO A 42 9.47 6.56 7.57
N ASP A 43 10.41 6.95 6.69
CA ASP A 43 10.51 8.32 6.17
C ASP A 43 9.28 8.72 5.33
N ARG A 44 8.75 7.83 4.50
CA ARG A 44 7.55 8.10 3.68
C ARG A 44 6.27 8.05 4.48
N LEU A 45 6.14 7.10 5.40
CA LEU A 45 5.01 7.04 6.32
C LEU A 45 4.92 8.31 7.17
N VAL A 46 6.04 8.78 7.72
CA VAL A 46 6.09 10.02 8.50
C VAL A 46 5.78 11.23 7.62
N LYS A 47 6.39 11.35 6.43
CA LYS A 47 6.12 12.48 5.51
C LYS A 47 4.66 12.54 5.06
N ASN A 48 4.07 11.40 4.71
CA ASN A 48 2.68 11.33 4.24
C ASN A 48 1.70 11.61 5.38
N THR A 49 1.89 11.01 6.56
CA THR A 49 1.01 11.22 7.71
C THR A 49 1.11 12.65 8.26
N VAL A 50 2.32 13.18 8.44
CA VAL A 50 2.53 14.55 8.92
C VAL A 50 2.05 15.57 7.89
N GLY A 51 2.31 15.34 6.61
CA GLY A 51 1.83 16.20 5.51
C GLY A 51 0.30 16.25 5.44
N SER A 52 -0.37 15.09 5.54
CA SER A 52 -1.84 15.02 5.54
C SER A 52 -2.46 15.69 6.78
N ILE A 53 -1.89 15.50 7.97
CA ILE A 53 -2.37 16.17 9.19
C ILE A 53 -2.15 17.68 9.10
N ALA A 54 -0.99 18.12 8.61
CA ALA A 54 -0.68 19.53 8.44
C ALA A 54 -1.62 20.20 7.42
N ASN A 55 -1.91 19.53 6.30
CA ASN A 55 -2.82 20.04 5.28
C ASN A 55 -4.28 20.04 5.77
N PHE A 56 -4.69 19.02 6.54
CA PHE A 56 -6.02 18.98 7.17
C PHE A 56 -6.20 20.13 8.17
N VAL A 57 -5.21 20.41 9.01
CA VAL A 57 -5.23 21.55 9.95
C VAL A 57 -5.25 22.89 9.21
N LYS A 58 -4.46 23.03 8.13
CA LYS A 58 -4.44 24.25 7.30
C LYS A 58 -5.72 24.46 6.50
N SER A 59 -6.39 23.39 6.08
CA SER A 59 -7.64 23.41 5.31
C SER A 59 -8.87 23.59 6.20
N SER A 60 -8.80 23.20 7.47
CA SER A 60 -9.89 23.41 8.43
C SER A 60 -9.97 24.88 8.81
N GLY A 61 -11.16 25.48 8.72
CA GLY A 61 -11.36 26.89 9.12
C GLY A 61 -10.86 27.14 10.55
N SER A 62 -10.51 28.40 10.86
CA SER A 62 -9.83 28.79 12.11
C SER A 62 -10.43 28.16 13.38
N LEU A 63 -11.76 28.08 13.48
CA LEU A 63 -12.47 27.47 14.62
C LEU A 63 -12.20 25.95 14.77
N GLN A 64 -12.15 25.20 13.68
CA GLN A 64 -11.90 23.76 13.73
C GLN A 64 -10.45 23.47 14.11
N ALA A 65 -9.49 24.27 13.60
CA ALA A 65 -8.09 24.18 14.00
C ALA A 65 -7.90 24.44 15.50
N PHE A 66 -8.64 25.39 16.10
CA PHE A 66 -8.62 25.63 17.55
C PHE A 66 -9.14 24.45 18.37
N VAL A 67 -10.23 23.81 17.94
CA VAL A 67 -10.76 22.61 18.60
C VAL A 67 -9.77 21.46 18.51
N ILE A 68 -9.24 21.20 17.31
CA ILE A 68 -8.27 20.13 17.06
C ILE A 68 -7.00 20.34 17.91
N THR A 69 -6.44 21.55 17.92
CA THR A 69 -5.23 21.85 18.70
C THR A 69 -5.45 21.76 20.22
N THR A 70 -6.64 22.14 20.72
CA THR A 70 -6.99 22.04 22.14
C THR A 70 -7.13 20.58 22.58
N VAL A 71 -7.84 19.76 21.80
CA VAL A 71 -8.01 18.32 22.08
C VAL A 71 -6.66 17.61 22.01
N LEU A 72 -5.84 17.90 21.00
CA LEU A 72 -4.48 17.36 20.90
C LEU A 72 -3.64 17.75 22.12
N LYS A 73 -3.63 19.03 22.51
CA LYS A 73 -2.86 19.51 23.68
C LYS A 73 -3.32 18.83 24.97
N TYR A 74 -4.62 18.59 25.14
CA TYR A 74 -5.17 17.85 26.27
C TYR A 74 -4.71 16.38 26.28
N LEU A 75 -4.75 15.69 25.14
CA LEU A 75 -4.29 14.30 25.01
C LEU A 75 -2.78 14.15 25.26
N PHE A 76 -1.95 15.04 24.69
CA PHE A 76 -0.51 15.04 24.92
C PHE A 76 -0.15 15.36 26.38
N LYS A 77 -0.89 16.26 27.03
CA LYS A 77 -0.71 16.57 28.46
C LYS A 77 -1.07 15.37 29.33
N LYS A 78 -2.16 14.66 29.01
CA LYS A 78 -2.60 13.46 29.74
C LYS A 78 -1.68 12.25 29.57
N ARG A 79 -0.90 12.18 28.49
CA ARG A 79 0.08 11.11 28.24
C ARG A 79 1.45 11.38 28.88
N ARG A 80 1.74 12.63 29.29
CA ARG A 80 3.02 13.05 29.88
C ARG A 80 3.00 13.13 31.41
N GLN A 81 1.82 13.08 32.03
CA GLN A 81 1.64 12.77 33.45
C GLN A 81 1.28 11.30 33.61
#